data_AF-A0A7L5AA14-F1
#
_entry.id   AF-A0A7L5AA14-F1
#
_cell.length_a   1.000
_cell.length_b   1.000
_cell.length_c   1.000
_cell.angle_alpha   90.00
_cell.angle_beta   90.00
_cell.angle_gamma   90.00
#
_symmetry.space_group_name_H-M   'P 1'
#
loop_
_entity.id
_entity.type
_entity.pdbx_description
1 polymer ?
#
loop_
_entity_poly.entity_id
_entity_poly.type
_entity_poly.pdbx_seq_one_letter_code
_entity_poly.pdbx_strand_id
1 'polypeptide(L)' 'MKEPGLDGRHRDKTPPKTGEIQQKRSDTLNQNLSKPIPQFRSDATLGRMREETGKVSEEAVRRAARILRPDKG' A
#
# COMPACT_ATOMS: atom_id res chain seq x y z
N MET A 1 44.38 -6.25 18.31
CA MET A 1 44.07 -5.02 17.57
C MET A 1 43.50 -5.44 16.22
N LYS A 2 42.29 -5.01 15.86
CA LYS A 2 41.59 -5.41 14.62
C LYS A 2 41.39 -4.14 13.80
N GLU A 3 41.99 -4.09 12.62
CA GLU A 3 42.04 -2.93 11.74
C GLU A 3 40.63 -2.48 11.32
N PRO A 4 40.32 -1.16 11.30
CA PRO A 4 39.04 -0.66 10.84
C PRO A 4 39.00 -0.72 9.31
N GLY A 5 38.11 -1.53 8.75
CA GLY A 5 37.87 -1.56 7.30
C GLY A 5 37.54 -0.14 6.79
N LEU A 6 38.26 0.29 5.74
CA LEU A 6 38.25 1.61 5.11
C LEU A 6 36.95 1.99 4.38
N ASP A 7 35.84 1.35 4.71
CA ASP A 7 34.53 1.72 4.22
C ASP A 7 33.54 1.44 5.35
N GLY A 8 33.34 2.44 6.21
CA GLY A 8 32.39 2.44 7.33
C GLY A 8 30.93 2.30 6.90
N ARG A 9 30.66 1.69 5.75
CA ARG A 9 29.35 1.24 5.33
C ARG A 9 29.04 -0.02 6.12
N HIS A 10 28.41 0.16 7.28
CA HIS A 10 27.44 -0.83 7.72
C HIS A 10 26.45 -0.98 6.58
N ARG A 11 26.62 -2.03 5.76
CA ARG A 11 25.54 -2.49 4.90
C ARG A 11 24.45 -2.85 5.88
N ASP A 12 23.42 -2.02 5.95
CA ASP A 12 22.29 -2.26 6.81
C ASP A 12 21.71 -3.61 6.40
N LYS A 13 22.13 -4.65 7.12
CA LYS A 13 21.61 -6.01 7.02
C LYS A 13 20.37 -6.10 7.90
N THR A 14 19.60 -5.04 8.08
CA THR A 14 18.17 -5.28 8.27
C THR A 14 17.68 -5.84 6.94
N PRO A 15 17.36 -7.15 6.84
CA PRO A 15 16.45 -7.54 5.79
C PRO A 15 15.25 -6.58 5.90
N PRO A 16 14.74 -5.97 4.81
CA PRO A 16 13.41 -5.40 4.93
C PRO A 16 12.56 -6.52 5.49
N LYS A 17 11.97 -6.28 6.68
CA LYS A 17 11.00 -7.18 7.31
C LYS A 17 10.21 -7.83 6.19
N THR A 18 10.30 -9.15 6.10
CA THR A 18 9.61 -9.99 5.13
C THR A 18 8.27 -9.35 4.72
N GLY A 19 8.22 -8.77 3.52
CA GLY A 19 6.97 -8.49 2.83
C GLY A 19 6.15 -7.27 3.25
N GLU A 20 6.70 -6.24 3.91
CA GLU A 20 5.97 -4.97 3.99
C GLU A 20 6.06 -4.25 2.63
N ILE A 21 5.10 -4.59 1.77
CA ILE A 21 4.80 -3.97 0.48
C ILE A 21 4.90 -2.46 0.67
N GLN A 22 5.80 -1.79 -0.07
CA GLN A 22 5.78 -0.33 -0.17
C GLN A 22 4.34 0.08 -0.46
N GLN A 23 3.65 0.62 0.54
CA GLN A 23 2.27 1.00 0.38
C GLN A 23 2.22 2.02 -0.74
N LYS A 24 1.36 1.78 -1.73
CA LYS A 24 1.09 2.78 -2.76
C LYS A 24 0.73 4.10 -2.08
N ARG A 25 1.19 5.20 -2.67
CA ARG A 25 0.98 6.53 -2.10
C ARG A 25 -0.52 6.81 -2.00
N SER A 26 -0.93 7.53 -0.98
CA SER A 26 -2.34 7.87 -0.74
C SER A 26 -2.95 8.69 -1.89
N ASP A 27 -2.15 9.44 -2.66
CA ASP A 27 -2.61 10.19 -3.84
C ASP A 27 -2.84 9.32 -5.09
N THR A 28 -2.50 8.03 -5.04
CA THR A 28 -2.69 7.12 -6.19
C THR A 28 -4.17 7.01 -6.55
N LEU A 29 -4.54 7.35 -7.78
CA LEU A 29 -5.91 7.19 -8.28
C LEU A 29 -6.27 5.70 -8.46
N ASN A 30 -7.53 5.36 -8.24
CA ASN A 30 -8.06 3.99 -8.34
C ASN A 30 -7.79 3.37 -9.71
N GLN A 31 -7.92 4.14 -10.78
CA GLN A 31 -7.61 3.71 -12.15
C GLN A 31 -6.13 3.34 -12.38
N ASN A 32 -5.23 3.90 -11.57
CA ASN A 32 -3.78 3.65 -11.64
C ASN A 32 -3.35 2.49 -10.74
N LEU A 33 -4.26 1.91 -9.96
CA LEU A 33 -3.97 0.69 -9.21
C LEU A 33 -3.84 -0.48 -10.18
N SER A 34 -2.93 -1.42 -9.88
CA SER A 34 -2.76 -2.63 -10.71
C SER A 34 -4.06 -3.41 -10.88
N LYS A 35 -4.98 -3.27 -9.92
CA LYS A 35 -6.35 -3.79 -10.01
C LYS A 35 -7.30 -2.75 -9.40
N PRO A 36 -8.07 -2.00 -10.20
CA PRO A 36 -9.01 -1.02 -9.70
C PRO A 36 -10.06 -1.67 -8.78
N ILE A 37 -10.56 -0.89 -7.82
CA ILE A 37 -11.61 -1.29 -6.88
C ILE A 37 -12.94 -0.78 -7.44
N PRO A 38 -13.84 -1.65 -7.95
CA PRO A 38 -15.03 -1.23 -8.69
C PRO A 38 -16.04 -0.43 -7.85
N GLN A 39 -16.04 -0.61 -6.52
CA GLN A 39 -16.92 0.11 -5.60
C GLN A 39 -16.56 1.60 -5.43
N PHE A 40 -15.40 2.01 -5.96
CA PHE A 40 -14.94 3.39 -5.97
C PHE A 40 -14.80 3.90 -7.39
N ARG A 41 -15.00 5.20 -7.57
CA ARG A 41 -14.78 5.87 -8.85
C ARG A 41 -13.32 5.75 -9.29
N SER A 42 -13.09 5.76 -10.59
CA SER A 42 -11.74 5.74 -11.20
C SER A 42 -10.86 6.90 -10.74
N ASP A 43 -11.47 8.06 -10.48
CA ASP A 43 -10.81 9.29 -9.99
C ASP A 43 -10.64 9.34 -8.46
N ALA A 44 -11.11 8.33 -7.72
CA ALA A 44 -10.91 8.30 -6.28
C ALA A 44 -9.46 7.98 -5.92
N THR A 45 -8.88 8.71 -4.97
CA THR A 45 -7.54 8.44 -4.46
C THR A 45 -7.54 7.29 -3.46
N LEU A 46 -6.43 6.55 -3.38
CA LEU A 46 -6.27 5.44 -2.45
C LEU A 46 -6.39 5.89 -1.00
N GLY A 47 -5.93 7.10 -0.67
CA GLY A 47 -6.13 7.75 0.63
C GLY A 47 -7.60 7.83 0.99
N ARG A 48 -8.43 8.38 0.11
CA ARG A 48 -9.88 8.46 0.31
C ARG A 48 -10.50 7.08 0.50
N MET A 49 -10.10 6.09 -0.31
CA MET A 49 -10.63 4.73 -0.18
C MET A 49 -10.24 4.10 1.18
N ARG A 50 -9.04 4.39 1.68
CA ARG A 50 -8.58 3.95 3.00
C ARG A 50 -9.36 4.63 4.12
N GLU A 51 -9.65 5.92 3.99
CA GLU A 51 -10.46 6.68 4.94
C GLU A 51 -11.90 6.16 4.99
N GLU A 52 -12.55 5.96 3.83
CA GLU A 52 -13.92 5.46 3.78
C GLU A 52 -14.05 4.01 4.28
N THR A 53 -13.02 3.18 4.11
CA THR A 53 -13.04 1.78 4.58
C THR A 53 -12.41 1.57 5.96
N GLY A 54 -11.67 2.56 6.48
CA GLY A 54 -10.85 2.43 7.68
C GLY A 54 -9.71 1.41 7.56
N LYS A 55 -9.28 1.07 6.33
CA LYS A 55 -8.24 0.05 6.07
C LYS A 55 -7.09 0.68 5.31
N VAL A 56 -5.85 0.25 5.59
CA VAL A 56 -4.65 0.79 4.92
C VAL A 56 -4.18 -0.06 3.73
N SER A 57 -4.34 -1.39 3.78
CA SER A 57 -3.91 -2.28 2.69
C SER A 57 -4.93 -2.30 1.55
N GLU A 58 -4.47 -2.22 0.30
CA GLU A 58 -5.34 -2.23 -0.90
C GLU A 58 -6.31 -3.42 -0.92
N GLU A 59 -5.86 -4.61 -0.53
CA GLU A 59 -6.72 -5.80 -0.45
C GLU A 59 -7.79 -5.71 0.65
N ALA A 60 -7.45 -5.09 1.78
CA ALA A 60 -8.39 -4.87 2.87
C ALA A 60 -9.42 -3.81 2.49
N VAL A 61 -8.97 -2.73 1.83
CA VAL A 61 -9.83 -1.71 1.23
C VAL A 61 -10.80 -2.37 0.24
N ARG A 62 -10.32 -3.23 -0.67
CA ARG A 62 -11.20 -3.92 -1.63
C ARG A 62 -12.24 -4.80 -0.94
N ARG A 63 -11.85 -5.60 0.04
CA ARG A 63 -12.79 -6.46 0.79
C ARG A 63 -13.82 -5.62 1.55
N ALA A 64 -13.37 -4.58 2.24
CA ALA A 64 -14.24 -3.68 2.97
C ALA A 64 -15.20 -2.94 2.02
N ALA A 65 -14.72 -2.46 0.87
CA ALA A 65 -15.52 -1.79 -0.13
C ALA A 65 -16.66 -2.67 -0.65
N ARG A 66 -16.39 -3.95 -0.91
CA ARG A 66 -17.40 -4.92 -1.35
C ARG A 66 -18.50 -5.16 -0.31
N ILE A 67 -18.19 -5.03 0.97
CA ILE A 67 -19.16 -5.13 2.07
C ILE A 67 -19.94 -3.82 2.23
N LEU A 68 -19.24 -2.68 2.18
CA LEU A 68 -19.80 -1.33 2.35
C LEU A 68 -20.72 -0.92 1.18
N ARG A 69 -20.36 -1.32 -0.04
CA ARG A 69 -21.08 -1.01 -1.27
C ARG A 69 -21.13 -2.29 -2.09
N PRO A 70 -22.11 -3.19 -1.84
CA PRO A 70 -22.37 -4.27 -2.79
C PRO A 70 -22.65 -3.63 -4.15
N ASP A 71 -21.92 -4.09 -5.16
CA ASP A 71 -22.11 -3.68 -6.54
C ASP A 71 -23.60 -3.81 -6.89
N LYS A 72 -24.26 -2.69 -7.21
CA LYS A 72 -25.59 -2.71 -7.81
C LYS A 72 -25.40 -2.87 -9.31
N GLY A 73 -25.15 -4.09 -9.79
CA GLY A 73 -25.04 -4.37 -11.23
C GLY A 73 -24.30 -5.65 -11.53
#